data_AF-A0A6N9BG05-F1
#
_entry.id   AF-A0A6N9BG05-F1
#
_cell.length_a   1.000
_cell.length_b   1.000
_cell.length_c   1.000
_cell.angle_alpha   90.00
_cell.angle_beta   90.00
_cell.angle_gamma   90.00
#
_symmetry.space_group_name_H-M   'P 1'
#
loop_
_entity.id
_entity.type
_entity.pdbx_description
1 polymer ?
#
loop_
_entity_poly.entity_id
_entity_poly.type
_entity_poly.pdbx_seq_one_letter_code
_entity_poly.pdbx_strand_id
1 'polypeptide(L)' 'MQVHASCIAFEGRGVLLRGPSGSGKSDLALRAVEAGAELVADDLVMLGLRGGRVWASALPQAGG' A
#
# COMPACT_ATOMS: atom_id res chain seq x y z
N MET A 1 -9.20 -9.00 1.00
CA MET A 1 -10.02 -7.89 1.51
C MET A 1 -9.49 -6.57 0.98
N GLN A 2 -10.35 -5.58 0.75
CA GLN A 2 -9.97 -4.23 0.34
C GLN A 2 -9.92 -3.29 1.54
N VAL A 3 -8.94 -2.39 1.58
CA VAL A 3 -8.75 -1.48 2.71
C VAL A 3 -8.32 -0.09 2.24
N HIS A 4 -8.93 0.97 2.79
CA HIS A 4 -8.55 2.37 2.49
C HIS A 4 -7.20 2.75 3.12
N ALA A 5 -6.14 2.76 2.33
CA ALA A 5 -4.77 2.91 2.80
C ALA A 5 -3.83 3.25 1.64
N SER A 6 -2.63 3.72 1.97
CA SER A 6 -1.49 3.68 1.04
C SER A 6 -0.57 2.54 1.50
N CYS A 7 0.01 1.79 0.57
CA CYS A 7 0.95 0.71 0.88
C CYS A 7 2.26 0.92 0.14
N ILE A 8 3.37 0.82 0.87
CA ILE A 8 4.72 0.83 0.32
C ILE A 8 5.44 -0.47 0.67
N ALA A 9 6.44 -0.85 -0.12
CA ALA A 9 7.42 -1.86 0.23
C ALA A 9 8.75 -1.19 0.55
N PHE A 10 9.34 -1.54 1.69
CA PHE A 10 10.62 -1.01 2.15
C PHE A 10 11.42 -2.15 2.80
N GLU A 11 12.66 -2.35 2.35
CA GLU A 11 13.56 -3.41 2.84
C GLU A 11 12.89 -4.80 2.90
N GLY A 12 12.13 -5.16 1.84
CA GLY A 12 11.45 -6.45 1.73
C GLY A 12 10.21 -6.61 2.63
N ARG A 13 9.72 -5.53 3.24
CA ARG A 13 8.50 -5.54 4.08
C ARG A 13 7.44 -4.59 3.52
N GLY A 14 6.18 -5.00 3.59
CA GLY A 14 5.05 -4.13 3.29
C GLY A 14 4.68 -3.26 4.50
N VAL A 15 4.50 -1.96 4.28
CA VAL A 15 4.03 -1.00 5.28
C VAL A 15 2.71 -0.41 4.82
N LEU A 16 1.67 -0.59 5.64
CA LEU A 16 0.33 -0.07 5.37
C LEU A 16 0.10 1.22 6.15
N LEU A 17 0.03 2.35 5.43
CA LEU A 17 -0.24 3.67 5.99
C LEU A 17 -1.75 3.87 6.10
N ARG A 18 -2.22 4.04 7.35
CA ARG A 18 -3.64 4.14 7.72
C ARG A 18 -3.91 5.43 8.47
N GLY A 19 -5.14 5.92 8.37
CA GLY A 19 -5.54 7.19 8.96
C GLY A 19 -6.69 7.86 8.20
N PRO A 20 -7.34 8.87 8.79
CA PRO A 20 -8.46 9.60 8.18
C PRO A 20 -8.14 10.14 6.78
N SER A 21 -9.17 10.46 5.99
CA SER A 21 -8.96 11.20 4.74
C SER A 21 -8.27 12.54 5.02
N GLY A 22 -7.35 12.96 4.15
CA GLY A 22 -6.56 14.18 4.33
C GLY A 22 -5.44 14.11 5.38
N SER A 23 -5.21 12.98 6.06
CA SER A 23 -4.17 12.87 7.09
C SER A 23 -2.72 12.79 6.59
N GLY A 24 -2.48 12.98 5.27
CA GLY A 24 -1.13 12.96 4.69
C GLY A 24 -0.54 11.58 4.36
N LYS A 25 -1.33 10.51 4.32
CA LYS A 25 -0.84 9.14 4.01
C LYS A 25 -0.15 9.04 2.66
N SER A 26 -0.77 9.59 1.62
CA SER A 26 -0.23 9.58 0.26
C SER A 26 1.01 10.48 0.14
N ASP A 27 1.05 11.63 0.84
CA ASP A 27 2.26 12.47 0.92
C ASP A 27 3.42 11.75 1.61
N LEU A 28 3.16 11.06 2.73
CA LEU A 28 4.16 10.24 3.39
C LEU A 28 4.61 9.06 2.51
N ALA A 29 3.68 8.40 1.81
CA ALA A 29 4.01 7.31 0.88
C ALA A 29 4.92 7.81 -0.24
N LEU A 30 4.62 8.96 -0.82
CA LEU A 30 5.42 9.58 -1.88
C LEU A 30 6.85 9.90 -1.40
N ARG A 31 6.99 10.53 -0.24
CA ARG A 31 8.32 10.83 0.34
C ARG A 31 9.10 9.57 0.70
N ALA A 32 8.42 8.52 1.13
CA ALA A 32 9.06 7.23 1.38
C ALA A 32 9.60 6.62 0.07
N VAL A 33 8.86 6.76 -1.03
CA VAL A 33 9.33 6.34 -2.36
C VAL A 33 10.54 7.16 -2.81
N GLU A 34 10.53 8.48 -2.60
CA GLU A 34 11.69 9.35 -2.84
C GLU A 34 12.91 8.92 -2.00
N ALA A 35 12.67 8.36 -0.80
CA ALA A 35 13.69 7.82 0.08
C ALA A 35 14.10 6.36 -0.22
N GLY A 36 13.59 5.76 -1.30
CA GLY A 36 13.96 4.41 -1.75
C GLY A 36 12.98 3.30 -1.42
N ALA A 37 11.77 3.61 -0.96
CA ALA A 37 10.68 2.63 -0.92
C ALA A 37 10.04 2.44 -2.31
N GLU A 38 9.24 1.38 -2.45
CA GLU A 38 8.45 1.12 -3.65
C GLU A 38 6.95 1.31 -3.34
N LEU A 39 6.22 2.01 -4.20
CA LEU A 39 4.78 2.13 -4.06
C LEU A 39 4.11 0.81 -4.49
N VAL A 40 3.33 0.20 -3.59
CA VAL A 40 2.56 -1.01 -3.89
C VAL A 40 1.15 -0.64 -4.37
N ALA A 41 0.50 0.30 -3.68
CA ALA A 41 -0.83 0.82 -4.01
C ALA A 41 -1.11 2.12 -3.25
N ASP A 42 -1.97 2.97 -3.80
CA ASP A 42 -2.47 4.18 -3.13
C ASP A 42 -4.01 4.17 -3.08
N ASP A 43 -4.55 4.80 -2.04
CA ASP A 43 -5.97 4.89 -1.66
C ASP A 43 -6.70 3.57 -1.34
N LEU A 44 -6.55 2.53 -2.18
CA LEU A 44 -7.14 1.20 -1.99
C LEU A 44 -6.09 0.09 -2.13
N VAL A 45 -5.93 -0.67 -1.05
CA VAL A 45 -4.98 -1.79 -0.98
C VAL A 45 -5.74 -3.12 -0.92
N MET A 46 -5.35 -4.07 -1.76
CA MET A 46 -5.80 -5.45 -1.68
C MET A 46 -4.92 -6.23 -0.72
N LEU A 47 -5.52 -6.76 0.35
CA LEU A 47 -4.85 -7.67 1.29
C LEU A 47 -5.31 -9.12 1.05
N GLY A 48 -4.36 -10.04 1.07
CA GLY A 48 -4.62 -11.48 0.98
C GLY A 48 -3.71 -12.28 1.91
N LEU A 49 -4.19 -13.44 2.37
CA LEU A 49 -3.38 -14.37 3.15
C LEU A 49 -2.75 -15.42 2.22
N ARG A 50 -1.43 -15.59 2.27
CA ARG A 50 -0.70 -16.63 1.54
C ARG A 50 0.35 -17.26 2.46
N GLY A 51 0.25 -18.57 2.68
CA GLY A 51 1.20 -19.32 3.52
C GLY A 51 1.34 -18.75 4.95
N GLY A 52 0.22 -18.33 5.55
CA GLY A 52 0.21 -17.71 6.90
C GLY A 52 0.74 -16.29 6.98
N ARG A 53 1.08 -15.65 5.84
CA ARG A 53 1.52 -14.25 5.77
C ARG A 53 0.51 -13.38 5.05
N VAL A 54 0.38 -12.13 5.48
CA VAL A 54 -0.43 -11.13 4.78
C VAL A 54 0.40 -10.52 3.65
N TRP A 55 -0.18 -10.49 2.46
CA TRP A 55 0.35 -9.85 1.26
C TRP A 55 -0.53 -8.67 0.89
N ALA A 56 0.10 -7.62 0.37
CA ALA A 56 -0.56 -6.43 -0.16
C ALA A 56 -0.30 -6.33 -1.67
N SER A 57 -1.30 -5.86 -2.42
CA SER A 57 -1.15 -5.51 -3.84
C SER A 57 -2.04 -4.32 -4.20
N ALA A 58 -1.78 -3.71 -5.36
CA ALA A 58 -2.76 -2.87 -6.02
C ALA A 58 -4.04 -3.66 -6.35
N LEU A 59 -5.13 -2.92 -6.58
CA LEU A 59 -6.30 -3.49 -7.21
C LEU A 59 -5.91 -4.08 -8.58
N PRO A 60 -6.46 -5.23 -8.97
CA PRO A 60 -6.33 -5.69 -10.35
C PRO A 60 -6.84 -4.58 -11.26
N GLN A 61 -6.11 -4.27 -12.32
CA GLN A 61 -6.64 -3.37 -13.34
C GLN A 61 -7.94 -3.97 -13.87
N ALA A 62 -9.03 -3.20 -13.83
CA ALA A 62 -10.25 -3.60 -14.49
C ALA A 62 -9.91 -3.73 -15.98
N GLY A 63 -9.89 -4.98 -16.47
CA GLY A 63 -9.51 -5.27 -17.85
C GLY A 63 -10.33 -4.46 -18.84
N GLY A 64 -9.65 -3.97 -19.88
CA GLY A 64 -10.27 -3.63 -21.17
C GLY A 64 -10.42 -4.87 -22.04
#